data_AF-A0A358D1T6-F1
#
_entry.id   AF-A0A358D1T6-F1
#
_cell.length_a   1.000
_cell.length_b   1.000
_cell.length_c   1.000
_cell.angle_alpha   90.00
_cell.angle_beta   90.00
_cell.angle_gamma   90.00
#
_symmetry.space_group_name_H-M   'P 1'
#
loop_
_entity.id
_entity.type
_entity.pdbx_description
1 polymer ?
#
loop_
_entity_poly.entity_id
_entity_poly.type
_entity_poly.pdbx_seq_one_letter_code
_entity_poly.pdbx_strand_id
1 'polypeptide(L)'
;MHDVRNQLSAMLMFISLLEKVELPGEIHARLSASAEELRTVLTEPDLATATHHDLNAIVGAFSEVLRDIEITQLPEELVPLRVDVVARIVATTDLWSSLTQL
;
A
#
# COMPACT_ATOMS: atom_id res chain seq x y z
N MET A 1 -11.20 -10.21 -10.35
CA MET A 1 -9.81 -10.05 -10.84
C MET A 1 -9.52 -8.67 -11.43
N HIS A 2 -10.36 -8.13 -12.32
CA HIS A 2 -10.17 -6.75 -12.83
C HIS A 2 -10.19 -5.69 -11.71
N ASP A 3 -11.09 -5.85 -10.73
CA ASP A 3 -11.18 -4.95 -9.57
C ASP A 3 -9.92 -5.00 -8.69
N VAL A 4 -9.34 -6.19 -8.50
CA VAL A 4 -8.09 -6.38 -7.75
C VAL A 4 -6.95 -5.59 -8.40
N ARG A 5 -6.76 -5.73 -9.71
CA ARG A 5 -5.69 -5.05 -10.44
C ARG A 5 -5.84 -3.53 -10.40
N ASN A 6 -7.06 -3.02 -10.55
CA ASN A 6 -7.33 -1.58 -10.45
C ASN A 6 -6.99 -1.03 -9.06
N GLN A 7 -7.27 -1.83 -8.02
CA GLN A 7 -7.01 -1.42 -6.64
C GLN A 7 -5.53 -1.47 -6.27
N LEU A 8 -4.81 -2.53 -6.66
CA LEU A 8 -3.35 -2.58 -6.52
C LEU A 8 -2.68 -1.42 -7.27
N SER A 9 -3.21 -1.04 -8.43
CA SER A 9 -2.75 0.14 -9.17
C SER A 9 -3.01 1.44 -8.39
N ALA A 10 -4.16 1.58 -7.74
CA ALA A 10 -4.48 2.74 -6.91
C ALA A 10 -3.62 2.82 -5.65
N MET A 11 -3.24 1.68 -5.05
CA MET A 11 -2.29 1.59 -3.93
C MET A 11 -0.89 2.02 -4.38
N LEU A 12 -0.42 1.53 -5.53
CA LEU A 12 0.88 1.91 -6.09
C LEU A 12 0.95 3.42 -6.41
N MET A 13 -0.14 3.99 -6.92
CA MET A 13 -0.24 5.42 -7.17
C MET A 13 -0.11 6.22 -5.87
N PHE A 14 -0.69 5.73 -4.78
CA PHE A 14 -0.60 6.35 -3.47
C PHE A 14 0.81 6.27 -2.88
N ILE A 15 1.46 5.10 -2.99
CA ILE A 15 2.87 4.95 -2.63
C ILE A 15 3.74 5.95 -3.38
N SER A 16 3.52 6.10 -4.69
CA SER A 16 4.27 7.06 -5.52
C SER A 16 4.06 8.52 -5.12
N LEU A 17 2.96 8.84 -4.44
CA LEU A 17 2.72 10.16 -3.85
C LEU A 17 3.46 10.30 -2.52
N LEU A 18 3.42 9.26 -1.68
CA LEU A 18 4.12 9.21 -0.39
C LEU A 18 5.65 9.21 -0.54
N GLU A 19 6.19 8.58 -1.59
CA GLU A 19 7.63 8.59 -1.91
C GLU A 19 8.16 10.00 -2.23
N LYS A 20 7.29 10.93 -2.66
CA LYS A 20 7.67 12.32 -2.95
C LYS A 20 7.74 13.20 -1.71
N VAL A 21 7.34 12.66 -0.56
CA VAL A 21 7.34 13.34 0.73
C VAL A 21 8.60 12.92 1.48
N GLU A 22 9.20 13.85 2.23
CA GLU A 22 10.34 13.59 3.11
C GLU A 22 9.90 12.76 4.34
N LEU A 23 9.51 11.52 4.10
CA LEU A 23 9.23 10.54 5.15
C LEU A 23 10.54 10.13 5.84
N PRO A 24 10.50 9.72 7.12
CA PRO A 24 11.66 9.12 7.78
C PRO A 24 12.24 7.99 6.94
N GLY A 25 13.58 7.91 6.87
CA GLY A 25 14.28 7.00 5.95
C GLY A 25 13.87 5.52 6.07
N GLU A 26 13.56 5.05 7.28
CA GLU A 26 13.07 3.69 7.52
C GLU A 26 11.67 3.45 6.93
N ILE A 27 10.75 4.39 7.10
CA ILE A 27 9.40 4.34 6.53
C ILE A 27 9.49 4.42 5.01
N HIS A 28 10.33 5.32 4.49
CA HIS A 28 10.54 5.45 3.05
C HIS A 28 11.11 4.17 2.42
N ALA A 29 12.08 3.52 3.09
CA ALA A 29 12.66 2.26 2.61
C ALA A 29 11.62 1.12 2.58
N ARG A 30 10.81 0.98 3.65
CA ARG A 30 9.75 -0.03 3.71
C ARG A 30 8.63 0.24 2.70
N LEU A 31 8.25 1.51 2.53
CA LEU A 31 7.29 1.94 1.51
C LEU A 31 7.77 1.59 0.10
N SER A 32 9.05 1.86 -0.19
CA SER A 32 9.68 1.53 -1.48
C SER A 32 9.70 0.03 -1.75
N ALA A 33 10.00 -0.79 -0.73
CA ALA A 33 9.96 -2.24 -0.83
C ALA A 33 8.54 -2.75 -1.12
N SER A 34 7.53 -2.26 -0.41
CA SER A 34 6.13 -2.59 -0.71
C SER A 34 5.70 -2.16 -2.12
N ALA A 35 6.24 -1.04 -2.63
CA ALA A 35 5.98 -0.58 -4.00
C ALA A 35 6.53 -1.55 -5.05
N GLU A 36 7.74 -2.08 -4.82
CA GLU A 36 8.39 -3.03 -5.72
C GLU A 36 7.65 -4.37 -5.75
N GLU A 37 7.21 -4.86 -4.60
CA GLU A 37 6.38 -6.07 -4.50
C GLU A 37 5.04 -5.90 -5.21
N LEU A 38 4.35 -4.77 -5.01
CA LEU A 38 3.09 -4.47 -5.70
C LEU A 38 3.26 -4.34 -7.22
N ARG A 39 4.35 -3.71 -7.68
CA ARG A 39 4.69 -3.63 -9.12
C ARG A 39 4.89 -5.03 -9.69
N THR A 40 5.60 -5.89 -8.99
CA THR A 40 5.86 -7.27 -9.42
C THR A 40 4.55 -8.03 -9.63
N VAL A 41 3.66 -8.01 -8.64
CA VAL A 41 2.33 -8.64 -8.72
C VAL A 41 1.49 -8.06 -9.87
N LEU A 42 1.53 -6.74 -10.10
CA LEU A 42 0.78 -6.10 -11.19
C LEU A 42 1.29 -6.49 -12.59
N THR A 43 2.57 -6.84 -12.72
CA THR A 43 3.15 -7.32 -13.98
C THR A 43 2.79 -8.77 -14.30
N GLU A 44 2.26 -9.51 -13.33
CA GLU A 44 1.85 -10.89 -13.55
C GLU A 44 0.60 -10.99 -14.44
N PRO A 45 0.63 -11.89 -15.44
CA PRO A 45 -0.47 -12.00 -16.41
C PRO A 45 -1.77 -12.45 -15.76
N ASP A 46 -1.69 -13.32 -14.74
CA ASP A 46 -2.82 -13.83 -14.00
C ASP A 46 -2.56 -13.75 -12.47
N LEU A 47 -3.32 -12.86 -11.81
CA LEU A 47 -3.31 -12.64 -10.37
C LEU A 47 -3.74 -13.88 -9.58
N ALA A 48 -4.55 -14.78 -10.16
CA ALA A 48 -4.93 -16.05 -9.53
C ALA A 48 -3.76 -17.05 -9.54
N THR A 49 -2.79 -16.87 -10.45
CA THR A 49 -1.55 -17.65 -10.51
C THR A 49 -0.36 -16.92 -9.91
N ALA A 50 -0.57 -15.79 -9.24
CA ALA A 50 0.45 -15.08 -8.47
C ALA A 50 0.88 -15.84 -7.20
N THR A 51 0.81 -17.17 -7.25
CA THR A 51 1.17 -18.13 -6.22
C THR A 51 2.63 -18.05 -5.77
N HIS A 52 3.48 -17.28 -6.45
CA HIS A 52 4.86 -17.01 -6.01
C HIS A 52 4.97 -15.84 -5.04
N HIS A 53 3.98 -14.94 -5.02
CA HIS A 53 3.96 -13.76 -4.15
C HIS A 53 2.74 -13.82 -3.24
N ASP A 54 2.97 -13.94 -1.93
CA ASP A 54 1.88 -13.90 -0.95
C ASP A 54 1.29 -12.49 -0.94
N LEU A 55 0.24 -12.30 -1.74
CA LEU A 55 -0.55 -11.07 -1.80
C LEU A 55 -1.03 -10.63 -0.40
N ASN A 56 -1.33 -11.56 0.52
CA ASN A 56 -1.64 -11.19 1.89
C ASN A 56 -0.43 -10.58 2.60
N ALA A 57 0.76 -11.14 2.41
CA ALA A 57 1.99 -10.62 2.99
C ALA A 57 2.32 -9.23 2.43
N ILE A 58 2.19 -9.02 1.12
CA ILE A 58 2.47 -7.73 0.46
C ILE A 58 1.50 -6.65 0.95
N VAL A 59 0.19 -6.96 0.98
CA VAL A 59 -0.84 -6.03 1.47
C VAL A 59 -0.68 -5.79 2.97
N GLY A 60 -0.31 -6.82 3.74
CA GLY A 60 -0.01 -6.72 5.17
C GLY A 60 1.16 -5.79 5.44
N ALA A 61 2.29 -5.99 4.77
CA ALA A 61 3.48 -5.15 4.89
C ALA A 61 3.16 -3.68 4.51
N PHE A 62 2.43 -3.47 3.42
CA PHE A 62 2.02 -2.12 3.03
C PHE A 62 1.11 -1.47 4.09
N SER A 63 0.16 -2.23 4.65
CA SER A 63 -0.74 -1.74 5.69
C SER A 63 -0.01 -1.37 6.98
N GLU A 64 1.02 -2.14 7.36
CA GLU A 64 1.91 -1.80 8.47
C GLU A 64 2.66 -0.49 8.21
N VAL A 65 3.19 -0.29 7.01
CA VAL A 65 3.86 0.98 6.64
C VAL A 65 2.91 2.17 6.74
N LEU A 66 1.66 2.02 6.27
CA LEU A 66 0.67 3.08 6.41
C LEU A 66 0.34 3.39 7.87
N ARG A 67 0.25 2.36 8.72
CA ARG A 67 0.01 2.52 10.16
C ARG A 67 1.19 3.19 10.86
N ASP A 68 2.41 2.91 10.42
CA ASP A 68 3.60 3.60 10.93
C ASP A 68 3.59 5.08 10.53
N ILE A 69 3.14 5.42 9.32
CA ILE A 69 2.94 6.82 8.90
C ILE A 69 1.86 7.52 9.74
N GLU A 70 0.77 6.82 10.07
CA GLU A 70 -0.31 7.34 10.94
C GLU A 70 0.21 7.73 12.32
N ILE A 71 1.00 6.86 12.96
CA ILE A 71 1.48 7.07 14.34
C ILE A 71 2.75 7.93 14.41
N THR A 72 3.48 8.07 13.30
CA THR A 72 4.69 8.88 13.24
C THR A 72 4.34 10.36 13.29
N GLN A 73 5.10 11.13 14.07
CA GLN A 73 4.95 12.57 14.11
C GLN A 73 5.53 13.20 12.84
N LEU A 74 4.68 13.37 11.83
CA LEU A 74 5.04 14.11 10.62
C LEU A 74 5.09 15.63 10.89
N PRO A 75 5.96 16.38 10.18
CA PRO A 75 5.90 17.84 10.09
C PRO A 75 4.47 18.39 9.91
N GLU A 76 4.19 19.59 10.43
CA GLU A 76 2.85 20.21 10.36
C GLU A 76 2.33 20.34 8.92
N GLU A 77 3.21 20.65 7.97
CA GLU A 77 2.93 20.73 6.54
C GLU A 77 2.48 19.39 5.92
N LEU A 78 2.73 18.27 6.59
CA LEU A 78 2.35 16.92 6.19
C LEU A 78 1.18 16.35 7.00
N VAL A 79 0.53 17.16 7.84
CA VAL A 79 -0.71 16.76 8.55
C VAL A 79 -1.84 16.36 7.59
N PRO A 80 -2.10 17.06 6.46
CA PRO A 80 -3.11 16.63 5.50
C PRO A 80 -2.82 15.25 4.92
N LEU A 81 -1.55 14.94 4.64
CA LEU A 81 -1.10 13.63 4.16
C LEU A 81 -1.47 12.52 5.14
N ARG A 82 -1.34 12.78 6.44
CA ARG A 82 -1.71 11.83 7.49
C ARG A 82 -3.19 11.50 7.46
N VAL A 83 -4.06 12.48 7.22
CA VAL A 83 -5.51 12.28 7.09
C VAL A 83 -5.83 11.40 5.88
N ASP A 84 -5.17 11.67 4.74
CA ASP A 84 -5.33 10.85 3.53
C ASP A 84 -4.83 9.42 3.73
N VAL A 85 -3.71 9.23 4.45
CA VAL A 85 -3.18 7.92 4.84
C VAL A 85 -4.17 7.16 5.70
N VAL A 86 -4.74 7.78 6.74
CA VAL A 86 -5.73 7.15 7.62
C VAL A 86 -6.96 6.69 6.84
N ALA A 87 -7.50 7.55 5.96
CA ALA A 87 -8.62 7.17 5.10
C ALA A 87 -8.26 5.99 4.17
N ARG A 88 -7.01 5.95 3.70
CA ARG A 88 -6.52 4.90 2.80
C ARG A 88 -6.27 3.58 3.52
N ILE A 89 -5.88 3.58 4.80
CA ILE A 89 -5.76 2.36 5.63
C ILE A 89 -7.11 1.65 5.68
N VAL A 90 -8.19 2.38 6.01
CA VAL A 90 -9.55 1.83 6.09
C VAL A 90 -9.97 1.26 4.74
N ALA A 91 -9.85 2.06 3.67
CA ALA A 91 -10.22 1.62 2.32
C ALA A 91 -9.44 0.39 1.84
N THR A 92 -8.13 0.33 2.13
CA THR A 92 -7.27 -0.81 1.76
C THR A 92 -7.64 -2.07 2.55
N THR A 93 -7.93 -1.91 3.85
CA THR A 93 -8.30 -3.03 4.74
C THR A 93 -9.67 -3.60 4.39
N ASP A 94 -10.68 -2.74 4.19
CA ASP A 94 -12.04 -3.15 3.82
C ASP A 94 -12.06 -3.85 2.45
N LEU A 95 -11.30 -3.32 1.50
CA LEU A 95 -11.14 -3.91 0.20
C LEU A 95 -10.48 -5.29 0.28
N TRP A 96 -9.41 -5.43 1.06
CA TRP A 96 -8.71 -6.71 1.20
C TRP A 96 -9.57 -7.78 1.88
N SER A 97 -10.31 -7.38 2.92
CA SER A 97 -11.31 -8.23 3.57
C SER A 97 -12.35 -8.74 2.54
N SER A 98 -12.81 -7.86 1.66
CA SER A 98 -13.77 -8.22 0.60
C SER A 98 -13.19 -9.18 -0.45
N LEU A 99 -11.88 -9.12 -0.71
CA LEU A 99 -11.20 -9.97 -1.71
C LEU A 99 -10.82 -11.35 -1.18
N THR A 100 -10.56 -11.47 0.12
CA THR A 100 -10.19 -12.72 0.80
C THR A 100 -11.40 -13.52 1.29
N GLN A 101 -12.60 -12.91 1.30
CA GLN A 101 -13.88 -13.57 1.59
C GLN A 101 -14.56 -14.17 0.35
N LEU A 102 -13.97 -14.02 -0.84
CA LEU A 102 -14.39 -14.67 -2.10
C LEU A 102 -13.76 -16.05 -2.24
#